data_AF-A0A399Z8Z6-F1
#
_entry.id   AF-A0A399Z8Z6-F1
#
_cell.length_a   1.000
_cell.length_b   1.000
_cell.length_c   1.000
_cell.angle_alpha   90.00
_cell.angle_beta   90.00
_cell.angle_gamma   90.00
#
_symmetry.space_group_name_H-M   'P 1'
#
loop_
_entity.id
_entity.type
_entity.pdbx_description
1 polymer ?
#
loop_
_entity_poly.entity_id
_entity_poly.type
_entity_poly.pdbx_seq_one_letter_code
_entity_poly.pdbx_strand_id
1 'polypeptide(L)' 'MLLARLERVSADSRWAHRASGIRGALLVLLERLETGAPTPSARLDQLMDSGFQILVMAAREK' A
#
# COMPACT_ATOMS: atom_id res chain seq x y z
N MET A 1 -8.61 5.84 -1.29
CA MET A 1 -8.67 5.92 0.20
C MET A 1 -7.84 4.85 0.94
N LEU A 2 -6.88 4.17 0.29
CA LEU A 2 -5.81 3.38 0.93
C LEU A 2 -4.43 4.05 0.75
N LEU A 3 -4.07 4.42 -0.50
CA LEU A 3 -2.83 5.12 -0.84
C LEU A 3 -2.55 6.35 0.04
N ALA A 4 -3.55 7.20 0.22
CA ALA A 4 -3.45 8.40 1.06
C ALA A 4 -3.24 8.09 2.56
N ARG A 5 -3.68 6.92 3.04
CA ARG A 5 -3.46 6.48 4.42
C ARG A 5 -2.05 5.92 4.60
N LEU A 6 -1.57 5.15 3.62
CA LEU A 6 -0.19 4.64 3.60
C LEU A 6 0.82 5.79 3.56
N GLU A 7 0.52 6.86 2.82
CA GLU A 7 1.33 8.09 2.77
C GLU A 7 1.44 8.81 4.10
N ARG A 8 0.42 8.70 4.95
CA ARG A 8 0.34 9.37 6.25
C ARG A 8 0.91 8.55 7.40
N VAL A 9 1.45 7.37 7.13
CA VAL A 9 2.21 6.62 8.15
C VAL A 9 3.44 7.47 8.50
N SER A 10 3.58 7.81 9.79
CA SER A 10 4.68 8.65 10.27
C SER A 10 6.04 8.09 9.84
N ALA A 11 6.98 8.95 9.48
CA ALA A 11 8.36 8.54 9.17
C ALA A 11 9.04 7.85 10.34
N ASP A 12 8.62 8.16 11.58
CA ASP A 12 9.14 7.56 12.81
C ASP A 12 8.51 6.19 13.13
N SER A 13 7.47 5.78 12.39
CA SER A 13 6.86 4.46 12.57
C SER A 13 7.82 3.38 12.10
N ARG A 14 7.94 2.28 12.86
CA ARG A 14 8.70 1.08 12.40
C ARG A 14 8.12 0.48 11.12
N TRP A 15 6.88 0.84 10.78
CA TRP A 15 6.18 0.38 9.59
C TRP A 15 6.31 1.31 8.38
N ALA A 16 6.95 2.47 8.52
CA ALA A 16 7.06 3.51 7.48
C ALA A 16 7.66 2.98 6.17
N HIS A 17 8.77 2.24 6.25
CA HIS A 17 9.44 1.70 5.07
C HIS A 17 8.54 0.70 4.30
N ARG A 18 7.85 -0.18 5.03
CA ARG A 18 6.93 -1.15 4.44
C ARG A 18 5.69 -0.48 3.84
N ALA A 19 5.13 0.51 4.52
CA ALA A 19 4.01 1.31 4.01
C ALA A 19 4.39 2.03 2.70
N SER A 20 5.59 2.62 2.63
CA SER A 20 6.11 3.25 1.41
C SER A 20 6.25 2.25 0.26
N GLY A 21 6.82 1.06 0.52
CA GLY A 21 6.95 0.01 -0.50
C GLY A 21 5.61 -0.48 -1.04
N ILE A 22 4.63 -0.73 -0.16
CA ILE A 22 3.27 -1.14 -0.57
C ILE A 22 2.58 -0.02 -1.35
N ARG A 23 2.69 1.23 -0.91
CA ARG A 23 2.14 2.40 -1.63
C ARG A 23 2.73 2.50 -3.03
N GLY A 24 4.04 2.38 -3.18
CA GLY A 24 4.71 2.40 -4.49
C GLY A 24 4.22 1.28 -5.41
N ALA A 25 4.12 0.06 -4.90
CA ALA A 25 3.62 -1.07 -5.69
C ALA A 25 2.15 -0.87 -6.12
N LEU A 26 1.30 -0.32 -5.26
CA LEU A 26 -0.09 0.00 -5.59
C LEU A 26 -0.20 1.13 -6.62
N LEU A 27 0.69 2.14 -6.58
CA LEU A 27 0.74 3.20 -7.59
C LEU A 27 1.10 2.65 -8.97
N VAL A 28 2.09 1.76 -9.06
CA VAL A 28 2.46 1.11 -10.31
C VAL A 28 1.29 0.28 -10.87
N LEU A 29 0.56 -0.44 -10.01
CA LEU A 29 -0.63 -1.17 -10.47
C LEU A 29 -1.75 -0.24 -10.92
N LEU A 30 -1.96 0.89 -10.24
CA LEU A 30 -2.95 1.88 -10.64
C LEU A 30 -2.63 2.45 -12.04
N GLU A 31 -1.38 2.82 -12.29
CA GLU A 31 -0.93 3.31 -13.60
C GLU A 31 -1.15 2.26 -14.71
N ARG A 32 -0.88 0.98 -14.42
CA ARG A 32 -1.15 -0.11 -15.35
C ARG A 32 -2.64 -0.28 -15.65
N LEU A 33 -3.50 -0.15 -14.64
CA LEU A 33 -4.95 -0.20 -14.83
C LEU A 33 -5.45 0.99 -15.66
N GLU A 34 -4.94 2.19 -15.38
CA GLU A 34 -5.28 3.43 -16.12
C GLU A 34 -4.85 3.36 -17.59
N THR A 35 -3.74 2.68 -17.88
CA THR A 35 -3.23 2.48 -19.25
C THR A 35 -3.81 1.25 -19.95
N GLY A 36 -4.72 0.50 -19.30
CA GLY A 36 -5.31 -0.73 -19.86
C GLY A 36 -4.33 -1.91 -19.92
N ALA A 37 -3.17 -1.83 -19.26
CA ALA A 37 -2.20 -2.89 -19.22
C ALA A 37 -2.70 -4.07 -18.33
N PRO A 38 -2.43 -5.32 -18.73
CA PRO A 38 -2.89 -6.49 -17.99
C PRO A 38 -2.28 -6.52 -16.59
N THR A 39 -3.16 -6.49 -15.58
CA THR A 39 -2.78 -6.51 -14.17
C THR A 39 -3.37 -7.75 -13.51
N PRO A 40 -2.55 -8.63 -12.90
CA PRO A 40 -3.05 -9.83 -12.23
C PRO A 40 -3.91 -9.45 -11.01
N SER A 41 -5.19 -9.86 -10.98
CA SER A 41 -6.08 -9.55 -9.86
C SER A 41 -5.54 -10.05 -8.52
N ALA A 42 -5.01 -11.28 -8.49
CA ALA A 42 -4.40 -11.86 -7.29
C ALA A 42 -3.26 -11.02 -6.71
N ARG A 43 -2.51 -10.30 -7.56
CA ARG A 43 -1.43 -9.41 -7.08
C ARG A 43 -1.99 -8.12 -6.47
N LEU A 44 -3.06 -7.58 -7.05
CA LEU A 44 -3.78 -6.43 -6.48
C LEU A 44 -4.35 -6.80 -5.11
N ASP A 45 -5.02 -7.94 -4.99
CA ASP A 45 -5.61 -8.42 -3.74
C ASP A 45 -4.55 -8.57 -2.64
N GLN A 46 -3.42 -9.22 -2.94
CA GLN A 46 -2.30 -9.36 -2.02
C GLN A 46 -1.75 -8.01 -1.50
N LEU A 47 -1.63 -7.01 -2.39
CA LEU A 47 -1.13 -5.68 -2.03
C LEU A 47 -2.16 -4.89 -1.23
N MET A 48 -3.45 -5.05 -1.54
CA MET A 48 -4.54 -4.46 -0.76
C MET A 48 -4.55 -5.01 0.67
N ASP A 49 -4.49 -6.34 0.84
CA ASP A 49 -4.45 -6.99 2.15
C ASP A 49 -3.22 -6.55 2.95
N SER A 50 -2.05 -6.55 2.31
CA SER A 50 -0.81 -6.08 2.93
C SER A 50 -0.91 -4.61 3.35
N GLY A 51 -1.54 -3.77 2.52
CA GLY A 51 -1.77 -2.35 2.77
C GLY A 51 -2.71 -2.10 3.94
N PHE A 52 -3.75 -2.91 4.12
CA PHE A 52 -4.61 -2.80 5.30
C PHE A 52 -3.92 -3.32 6.55
N GLN A 53 -3.21 -4.44 6.47
CA GLN A 53 -2.47 -4.97 7.61
C GLN A 53 -1.41 -3.99 8.10
N ILE A 54 -0.65 -3.34 7.22
CA ILE A 54 0.38 -2.38 7.64
C ILE A 54 -0.23 -1.18 8.37
N LEU A 55 -1.41 -0.71 7.94
CA LEU A 55 -2.12 0.36 8.63
C LEU A 55 -2.60 -0.06 10.02
N VAL A 56 -3.09 -1.29 10.17
CA VAL A 56 -3.48 -1.85 11.49
C VAL A 56 -2.27 -1.91 12.41
N MET A 57 -1.12 -2.36 11.91
CA MET A 57 0.11 -2.47 12.70
C MET A 57 0.67 -1.10 13.08
N ALA A 58 0.67 -0.14 12.16
CA ALA A 58 1.09 1.24 12.43
C ALA A 58 0.17 1.93 13.46
N ALA A 59 -1.15 1.71 13.38
CA ALA A 59 -2.10 2.27 14.35
C ALA A 59 -1.99 1.67 15.76
N ARG A 60 -1.40 0.47 15.89
CA ARG A 60 -1.17 -0.21 17.17
C ARG A 60 0.23 0.05 17.75
N GLU A 61 1.08 0.75 17.01
CA GLU A 61 2.37 1.18 17.50
C GLU A 61 2.20 2.18 18.64
N LYS A 62 2.90 1.95 19.76
CA LYS A 62 2.92 2.82 20.94
C LYS A 62 4.12 3.74 20.91
#